data_AF-A0A7X9EFJ5-F1
#
_entry.id   AF-A0A7X9EFJ5-F1
#
_cell.length_a   1.000
_cell.length_b   1.000
_cell.length_c   1.000
_cell.angle_alpha   90.00
_cell.angle_beta   90.00
_cell.angle_gamma   90.00
#
_symmetry.space_group_name_H-M   'P 1'
#
loop_
_entity.id
_entity.type
_entity.pdbx_description
1 polymer ?
#
loop_
_entity_poly.entity_id
_entity_poly.type
_entity_poly.pdbx_seq_one_letter_code
_entity_poly.pdbx_strand_id
1 'polypeptide(L)'
;GQAIREGRADAGILIHEGQITHQREGFFLVKDLGEWWKEKTGMPLPLGGNIIRKDLPPYVIEKFPLLMRESVEYSLKNKSEALKFAKDFGRGISESEAESFVSMYVNHWTVDYGEKGKEAVKIFLDLAFDMNLIPEKPQISFL
;
A
#
# COMPACT_ATOMS: atom_id res chain seq x y z
N GLY A 1 10.15 15.55 7.48
CA GLY A 1 10.36 17.01 7.58
C GLY A 1 11.68 17.40 8.25
N GLN A 2 11.86 17.08 9.54
CA GLN A 2 12.93 17.64 10.37
C GLN A 2 14.37 17.51 9.79
N ALA A 3 14.76 16.32 9.32
CA ALA A 3 16.10 16.11 8.75
C ALA A 3 16.40 17.03 7.56
N ILE A 4 15.40 17.35 6.74
CA ILE A 4 15.56 18.27 5.60
C ILE A 4 15.70 19.70 6.08
N ARG A 5 14.88 20.14 7.04
CA ARG A 5 14.96 21.51 7.59
C ARG A 5 16.30 21.79 8.27
N GLU A 6 16.88 20.78 8.91
CA GLU A 6 18.18 20.87 9.58
C GLU A 6 19.37 20.67 8.63
N GLY A 7 19.12 20.51 7.31
CA GLY A 7 20.19 20.31 6.32
C GLY A 7 20.91 18.96 6.43
N ARG A 8 20.31 17.98 7.12
CA ARG A 8 20.87 16.63 7.27
C ARG A 8 20.50 15.69 6.11
N ALA A 9 19.58 16.11 5.25
CA ALA A 9 19.17 15.40 4.04
C ALA A 9 18.63 16.37 2.99
N ASP A 10 18.90 16.11 1.71
CA ASP A 10 18.41 16.95 0.60
C ASP A 10 16.94 16.68 0.24
N ALA A 11 16.47 15.45 0.48
CA ALA A 11 15.12 15.00 0.19
C ALA A 11 14.67 13.91 1.18
N GLY A 12 13.37 13.57 1.15
CA GLY A 12 12.80 12.50 1.97
C GLY A 12 11.81 11.66 1.17
N ILE A 13 11.78 10.36 1.44
CA ILE A 13 10.76 9.46 0.92
C ILE A 13 9.56 9.53 1.86
N LEU A 14 8.41 9.92 1.31
CA LEU A 14 7.17 10.04 2.06
C LEU A 14 6.30 8.82 1.80
N ILE A 15 5.95 8.13 2.88
CA ILE A 15 4.98 7.04 2.92
C ILE A 15 3.85 7.41 3.90
N HIS A 16 2.76 6.66 3.87
CA HIS A 16 1.57 6.92 4.67
C HIS A 16 1.02 8.35 4.46
N GLU A 17 0.52 8.98 5.51
CA GLU A 17 -0.12 10.30 5.47
C GLU A 17 0.80 11.44 5.00
N GLY A 18 2.13 11.25 5.02
CA GLY A 18 3.09 12.25 4.55
C GLY A 18 2.86 12.66 3.09
N GLN A 19 2.27 11.78 2.28
CA GLN A 19 1.93 12.05 0.88
C GLN A 19 0.91 13.18 0.70
N ILE A 20 0.01 13.40 1.68
CA ILE A 20 -1.00 14.45 1.61
C ILE A 20 -0.61 15.69 2.44
N THR A 21 0.21 15.54 3.48
CA THR A 21 0.51 16.66 4.40
C THR A 21 1.75 17.48 4.00
N HIS A 22 2.64 16.98 3.14
CA HIS A 22 3.92 17.62 2.86
C HIS A 22 3.83 19.06 2.35
N GLN A 23 2.81 19.39 1.55
CA GLN A 23 2.60 20.74 1.04
C GLN A 23 2.28 21.73 2.16
N ARG A 24 1.47 21.32 3.14
CA ARG A 24 1.16 22.13 4.34
C ARG A 24 2.40 22.36 5.20
N GLU A 25 3.35 21.44 5.17
CA GLU A 25 4.65 21.59 5.81
C GLU A 25 5.61 22.47 4.98
N GLY A 26 5.21 22.99 3.82
CA GLY A 26 6.05 23.84 2.98
C GLY A 26 7.10 23.08 2.17
N PHE A 27 6.95 21.76 2.01
CA PHE A 27 7.74 20.97 1.07
C PHE A 27 7.02 20.86 -0.27
N PHE A 28 7.78 20.67 -1.34
CA PHE A 28 7.26 20.38 -2.68
C PHE A 28 7.56 18.93 -3.07
N LEU A 29 6.71 18.36 -3.92
CA LEU A 29 6.91 17.02 -4.46
C LEU A 29 8.02 17.05 -5.52
N VAL A 30 9.07 16.26 -5.31
CA VAL A 30 10.17 16.11 -6.28
C VAL A 30 9.80 15.11 -7.38
N LYS A 31 9.26 13.96 -7.00
CA LYS A 31 8.82 12.90 -7.92
C LYS A 31 7.76 12.02 -7.25
N ASP A 32 6.72 11.67 -8.01
CA ASP A 32 5.80 10.61 -7.63
C ASP A 32 6.34 9.25 -8.11
N LEU A 33 6.59 8.34 -7.16
CA LEU A 33 7.15 7.01 -7.45
C LEU A 33 6.11 6.05 -8.05
N GLY A 34 4.82 6.25 -7.78
CA GLY A 34 3.74 5.48 -8.38
C GLY A 34 3.53 5.84 -9.84
N GLU A 35 3.54 7.13 -10.17
CA GLU A 35 3.50 7.60 -11.57
C GLU A 35 4.75 7.15 -12.33
N TRP A 36 5.94 7.35 -11.75
CA TRP A 36 7.19 6.89 -12.34
C TRP A 36 7.19 5.39 -12.64
N TRP A 37 6.71 4.58 -11.68
CA TRP A 37 6.61 3.14 -11.85
C TRP A 37 5.66 2.77 -12.98
N LYS A 38 4.50 3.42 -13.07
CA LYS A 38 3.52 3.20 -14.11
C LYS A 38 4.04 3.62 -15.49
N GLU A 39 4.76 4.73 -15.58
CA GLU A 39 5.46 5.15 -16.80
C GLU A 39 6.48 4.09 -17.25
N LYS A 40 7.23 3.52 -16.29
CA LYS A 40 8.31 2.57 -16.57
C LYS A 40 7.83 1.17 -16.93
N THR A 41 6.75 0.70 -16.29
CA THR A 41 6.31 -0.71 -16.36
C THR A 41 4.94 -0.90 -16.98
N GLY A 42 4.14 0.16 -17.12
CA GLY A 42 2.73 0.08 -17.49
C GLY A 42 1.81 -0.46 -16.38
N MET A 43 2.36 -0.80 -15.22
CA MET A 43 1.65 -1.48 -14.13
C MET A 43 1.43 -0.55 -12.93
N PRO A 44 0.40 -0.80 -12.09
CA PRO A 44 0.31 -0.16 -10.78
C PRO A 44 1.52 -0.57 -9.90
N LEU A 45 1.95 0.32 -9.01
CA LEU A 45 3.02 0.04 -8.05
C LEU A 45 2.47 -0.80 -6.88
N PRO A 46 2.96 -2.03 -6.64
CA PRO A 46 2.59 -2.79 -5.44
C PRO A 46 3.21 -2.14 -4.20
N LEU A 47 2.38 -1.70 -3.26
CA LEU A 47 2.84 -1.02 -2.03
C LEU A 47 2.78 -1.91 -0.79
N GLY A 48 1.83 -2.85 -0.76
CA GLY A 48 1.66 -3.76 0.38
C GLY A 48 0.89 -5.01 -0.04
N GLY A 49 1.09 -6.08 0.73
CA GLY A 49 0.39 -7.34 0.55
C GLY A 49 0.20 -8.06 1.88
N ASN A 50 -0.92 -8.76 2.03
CA ASN A 50 -1.13 -9.66 3.17
C ASN A 50 -0.53 -11.03 2.83
N ILE A 51 0.28 -11.55 3.74
CA ILE A 51 0.96 -12.84 3.56
C ILE A 51 0.49 -13.79 4.65
N ILE A 52 0.20 -15.03 4.27
CA ILE A 52 -0.11 -16.11 5.20
C ILE A 52 1.06 -17.09 5.27
N ARG A 53 1.38 -17.55 6.48
CA ARG A 53 2.43 -18.55 6.67
C ARG A 53 1.97 -19.92 6.13
N LYS A 54 2.86 -20.60 5.42
CA LYS A 54 2.59 -21.90 4.79
C LYS A 54 2.45 -23.06 5.77
N ASP A 55 2.91 -22.89 7.01
CA ASP A 55 2.85 -23.91 8.06
C ASP A 55 1.58 -23.86 8.92
N LEU A 56 0.61 -23.01 8.56
CA LEU A 56 -0.70 -22.99 9.18
C LEU A 56 -1.55 -24.17 8.69
N PRO A 57 -2.53 -24.64 9.49
CA PRO A 57 -3.44 -25.69 9.06
C PRO A 57 -4.17 -25.31 7.76
N PRO A 58 -4.42 -26.27 6.83
CA PRO A 58 -5.06 -25.99 5.54
C PRO A 58 -6.38 -25.21 5.67
N TYR A 59 -7.21 -25.55 6.66
CA TYR A 59 -8.47 -24.85 6.90
C TYR A 59 -8.30 -23.36 7.23
N VAL A 60 -7.16 -22.96 7.82
CA VAL A 60 -6.85 -21.54 8.08
C VAL A 60 -6.45 -20.85 6.79
N ILE A 61 -5.59 -21.51 5.99
CA ILE A 61 -5.10 -20.99 4.72
C ILE A 61 -6.26 -20.75 3.74
N GLU A 62 -7.23 -21.65 3.69
CA GLU A 62 -8.41 -21.56 2.82
C GLU A 62 -9.43 -20.53 3.31
N LYS A 63 -9.65 -20.44 4.63
CA LYS A 63 -10.70 -19.57 5.19
C LYS A 63 -10.28 -18.10 5.33
N PHE A 64 -9.00 -17.84 5.59
CA PHE A 64 -8.52 -16.48 5.87
C PHE A 64 -8.76 -15.48 4.72
N PRO A 65 -8.45 -15.79 3.44
CA PRO A 65 -8.69 -14.87 2.33
C PRO A 65 -10.17 -14.48 2.17
N LEU A 66 -11.08 -15.43 2.41
CA LEU A 66 -12.53 -15.20 2.35
C LEU A 66 -12.97 -14.20 3.43
N LEU A 67 -12.54 -14.43 4.68
CA LEU A 67 -12.86 -13.53 5.80
C LEU A 67 -12.25 -12.13 5.62
N MET A 68 -11.02 -12.05 5.09
CA MET A 68 -10.38 -10.78 4.77
C MET A 68 -11.17 -10.02 3.70
N ARG A 69 -11.59 -10.70 2.62
CA ARG A 69 -12.42 -10.10 1.57
C ARG A 69 -13.74 -9.57 2.15
N GLU A 70 -14.44 -10.39 2.93
CA GLU A 70 -15.69 -9.99 3.60
C GLU A 70 -15.49 -8.77 4.51
N SER A 71 -14.39 -8.73 5.26
CA SER A 71 -14.07 -7.59 6.14
C SER A 71 -13.83 -6.29 5.35
N VAL A 72 -13.07 -6.37 4.24
CA VAL A 72 -12.83 -5.20 3.37
C VAL A 72 -14.14 -4.75 2.72
N GLU A 73 -14.93 -5.66 2.17
CA GLU A 73 -16.23 -5.34 1.57
C GLU A 73 -17.20 -4.71 2.58
N TYR A 74 -17.22 -5.22 3.81
CA TYR A 74 -18.02 -4.64 4.89
C TYR A 74 -17.56 -3.21 5.19
N SER A 75 -16.25 -2.97 5.26
CA SER A 75 -15.71 -1.63 5.53
C SER A 75 -16.05 -0.63 4.42
N LEU A 76 -16.06 -1.08 3.16
CA LEU A 76 -16.44 -0.26 2.01
C LEU A 76 -17.94 0.08 2.01
N LYS A 77 -18.80 -0.88 2.39
CA LYS A 77 -20.26 -0.67 2.52
C LYS A 77 -20.61 0.22 3.72
N ASN A 78 -19.80 0.18 4.78
CA ASN A 78 -20.01 0.91 6.04
C ASN A 78 -18.92 1.96 6.29
N LYS A 79 -18.57 2.74 5.26
CA LYS A 79 -17.41 3.63 5.24
C LYS A 79 -17.34 4.57 6.45
N SER A 80 -18.45 5.19 6.85
CA SER A 80 -18.48 6.13 7.99
C SER A 80 -18.12 5.46 9.32
N GLU A 81 -18.62 4.24 9.57
CA GLU A 81 -18.29 3.48 10.77
C GLU A 81 -16.82 3.05 10.77
N ALA A 82 -16.34 2.53 9.63
CA ALA A 82 -14.95 2.14 9.45
C ALA A 82 -13.99 3.32 9.66
N LEU A 83 -14.32 4.50 9.11
CA LEU A 83 -13.52 5.73 9.29
C LEU A 83 -13.52 6.21 10.73
N LYS A 84 -14.67 6.13 11.42
CA LYS A 84 -14.76 6.48 12.85
C LYS A 84 -13.82 5.61 13.70
N PHE A 85 -13.78 4.31 13.43
CA PHE A 85 -12.83 3.41 14.10
C PHE A 85 -11.37 3.70 13.70
N ALA A 86 -11.11 3.93 12.41
CA ALA A 86 -9.76 4.18 11.90
C ALA A 86 -9.15 5.49 12.41
N LYS A 87 -9.97 6.48 12.79
CA LYS A 87 -9.55 7.81 13.24
C LYS A 87 -8.58 7.76 14.41
N ASP A 88 -8.77 6.82 15.34
CA ASP A 88 -7.90 6.67 16.51
C ASP A 88 -6.48 6.20 16.16
N PHE A 89 -6.28 5.71 14.94
CA PHE A 89 -4.99 5.28 14.40
C PHE A 89 -4.36 6.34 13.46
N GLY A 90 -5.11 7.38 13.10
CA GLY A 90 -4.66 8.47 12.23
C GLY A 90 -3.74 9.44 12.98
N ARG A 91 -2.57 9.74 12.42
CA ARG A 91 -1.57 10.63 13.04
C ARG A 91 -1.86 12.10 12.74
N GLY A 92 -2.83 12.68 13.46
CA GLY A 92 -3.06 14.14 13.44
C GLY A 92 -3.62 14.70 12.13
N ILE A 93 -4.26 13.85 11.33
CA ILE A 93 -4.97 14.23 10.10
C ILE A 93 -6.43 14.56 10.42
N SER A 94 -6.99 15.50 9.68
CA SER A 94 -8.42 15.84 9.76
C SER A 94 -9.28 14.69 9.21
N GLU A 95 -10.58 14.74 9.45
CA GLU A 95 -11.50 13.68 9.02
C GLU A 95 -11.59 13.55 7.50
N SER A 96 -11.59 14.66 6.78
CA SER A 96 -11.56 14.67 5.32
C SER A 96 -10.23 14.15 4.75
N GLU A 97 -9.12 14.41 5.44
CA GLU A 97 -7.80 13.88 5.08
C GLU A 97 -7.71 12.37 5.35
N ALA A 98 -8.26 11.89 6.47
CA ALA A 98 -8.37 10.46 6.75
C ALA A 98 -9.23 9.76 5.71
N GLU A 99 -10.37 10.35 5.33
CA GLU A 99 -11.22 9.80 4.29
C GLU A 99 -10.50 9.74 2.93
N SER A 100 -9.81 10.82 2.54
CA SER A 100 -9.04 10.87 1.31
C SER A 100 -7.94 9.81 1.30
N PHE A 101 -7.14 9.74 2.37
CA PHE A 101 -6.07 8.76 2.52
C PHE A 101 -6.59 7.32 2.47
N VAL A 102 -7.61 6.99 3.25
CA VAL A 102 -8.18 5.63 3.27
C VAL A 102 -8.70 5.24 1.89
N SER A 103 -9.36 6.16 1.17
CA SER A 103 -9.91 5.88 -0.16
C SER A 103 -8.82 5.60 -1.21
N MET A 104 -7.59 6.11 -1.03
CA MET A 104 -6.46 5.81 -1.91
C MET A 104 -6.00 4.36 -1.80
N TYR A 105 -6.10 3.76 -0.61
CA TYR A 105 -5.52 2.45 -0.29
C TYR A 105 -6.53 1.33 -0.07
N VAL A 106 -7.77 1.68 0.30
CA VAL A 106 -8.88 0.75 0.50
C VAL A 106 -9.88 0.96 -0.62
N ASN A 107 -9.78 0.13 -1.65
CA ASN A 107 -10.61 0.19 -2.85
C ASN A 107 -10.77 -1.23 -3.45
N HIS A 108 -11.25 -1.31 -4.70
CA HIS A 108 -11.46 -2.60 -5.37
C HIS A 108 -10.19 -3.47 -5.46
N TRP A 109 -9.00 -2.87 -5.61
CA TRP A 109 -7.73 -3.61 -5.61
C TRP A 109 -7.44 -4.26 -4.26
N THR A 110 -7.99 -3.73 -3.16
CA THR A 110 -7.87 -4.30 -1.81
C THR A 110 -8.77 -5.51 -1.64
N VAL A 111 -9.93 -5.52 -2.31
CA VAL A 111 -10.87 -6.67 -2.32
C VAL A 111 -10.29 -7.82 -3.13
N ASP A 112 -9.80 -7.49 -4.32
CA ASP A 112 -9.08 -8.40 -5.20
C ASP A 112 -8.28 -7.58 -6.22
N TYR A 113 -6.95 -7.70 -6.18
CA TYR A 113 -6.09 -7.01 -7.13
C TYR A 113 -6.05 -7.70 -8.50
N GLY A 114 -6.73 -8.84 -8.67
CA GLY A 114 -6.97 -9.51 -9.94
C GLY A 114 -5.68 -9.90 -10.68
N GLU A 115 -5.82 -10.27 -11.95
CA GLU A 115 -4.67 -10.70 -12.76
C GLU A 115 -3.66 -9.58 -12.98
N LYS A 116 -4.12 -8.34 -13.19
CA LYS A 116 -3.22 -7.19 -13.34
C LYS A 116 -2.39 -6.91 -12.09
N GLY A 117 -2.98 -7.05 -10.90
CA GLY A 117 -2.24 -6.87 -9.66
C GLY A 117 -1.27 -7.99 -9.39
N LYS A 118 -1.66 -9.25 -9.69
CA LYS A 118 -0.75 -10.40 -9.62
C LYS A 118 0.45 -10.23 -10.55
N GLU A 119 0.20 -9.74 -11.77
CA GLU A 119 1.26 -9.42 -12.74
C GLU A 119 2.16 -8.30 -12.26
N ALA A 120 1.59 -7.22 -11.70
CA ALA A 120 2.35 -6.11 -11.12
C ALA A 120 3.29 -6.58 -9.99
N VAL A 121 2.82 -7.47 -9.10
CA VAL A 121 3.64 -8.06 -8.02
C VAL A 121 4.77 -8.92 -8.59
N LYS A 122 4.49 -9.73 -9.62
CA LYS A 122 5.52 -10.54 -10.29
C LYS A 122 6.60 -9.67 -10.90
N ILE A 123 6.22 -8.63 -11.67
CA ILE A 123 7.17 -7.69 -12.28
C ILE A 123 8.01 -6.98 -11.22
N PHE A 124 7.40 -6.56 -10.12
CA PHE A 124 8.10 -5.90 -9.02
C PHE A 124 9.21 -6.78 -8.42
N LEU A 125 8.90 -8.04 -8.14
CA LEU A 125 9.84 -8.98 -7.54
C LEU A 125 10.89 -9.52 -8.53
N ASP A 126 10.50 -9.69 -9.80
CA ASP A 126 11.43 -10.07 -10.87
C ASP A 126 12.48 -8.97 -11.08
N LEU A 127 12.07 -7.70 -11.13
CA LEU A 127 13.00 -6.58 -11.22
C LEU A 127 13.93 -6.49 -10.00
N ALA A 128 13.41 -6.74 -8.80
CA ALA A 128 14.25 -6.76 -7.59
C ALA A 128 15.32 -7.87 -7.65
N PHE A 129 14.97 -9.04 -8.18
CA PHE A 129 15.91 -10.14 -8.38
C PHE A 129 16.95 -9.81 -9.47
N ASP A 130 16.52 -9.31 -10.62
CA ASP A 130 17.40 -8.94 -11.73
C ASP A 130 18.40 -7.83 -11.34
N MET A 131 18.00 -6.97 -10.40
CA MET A 131 18.85 -5.92 -9.81
C MET A 131 19.74 -6.42 -8.65
N ASN A 132 19.70 -7.70 -8.30
CA ASN A 132 20.39 -8.31 -7.16
C ASN A 132 20.04 -7.67 -5.79
N LEU A 133 18.82 -7.14 -5.64
CA LEU A 133 18.31 -6.60 -4.37
C LEU A 133 17.79 -7.71 -3.45
N ILE A 134 17.46 -8.86 -4.01
CA ILE A 134 17.06 -10.07 -3.28
C ILE A 134 17.88 -11.27 -3.77
N PRO A 135 18.19 -12.23 -2.88
CA PRO A 135 19.13 -13.31 -3.19
C PRO A 135 18.52 -14.41 -4.08
N GLU A 136 17.20 -14.57 -4.06
CA GLU A 136 16.50 -15.65 -4.75
C GLU A 136 15.25 -15.12 -5.44
N LYS A 137 14.94 -15.71 -6.60
CA LYS A 137 13.73 -15.39 -7.34
C LYS A 137 12.50 -15.94 -6.59
N PRO A 138 11.55 -15.10 -6.15
CA PRO A 138 10.42 -15.55 -5.35
C PRO A 138 9.47 -16.47 -6.12
N GLN A 139 9.07 -17.58 -5.49
CA GLN A 139 7.99 -18.45 -5.97
C GLN A 139 6.70 -18.06 -5.27
N ILE A 140 5.83 -17.32 -5.97
CA ILE A 140 4.63 -16.71 -5.41
C ILE A 140 3.41 -17.57 -5.74
N SER A 141 2.62 -17.89 -4.72
CA SER A 141 1.29 -18.48 -4.86
C SER A 141 0.27 -17.47 -4.36
N PHE A 142 -0.76 -17.23 -5.17
CA PHE A 142 -1.88 -16.36 -4.82
C PHE A 142 -3.03 -17.24 -4.32
N LEU A 143 -3.71 -16.81 -3.26
CA LEU A 143 -4.88 -17.46 -2.66
C LEU A 143 -6.17 -16.80 -3.12
#